data_AF-A0A3D0Z624-F1
#
_entry.id   AF-A0A3D0Z624-F1
#
_cell.length_a   1.000
_cell.length_b   1.000
_cell.length_c   1.000
_cell.angle_alpha   90.00
_cell.angle_beta   90.00
_cell.angle_gamma   90.00
#
_symmetry.space_group_name_H-M   'P 1'
#
loop_
_entity.id
_entity.type
_entity.pdbx_description
1 polymer ?
#
loop_
_entity_poly.entity_id
_entity_poly.type
_entity_poly.pdbx_seq_one_letter_code
_entity_poly.pdbx_strand_id
1 'polypeptide(L)'
;MKVKKHIITKAEYETVKAMSKRNRDKRIDKRLQVIILRYEGKKDIDIAEKLDYHRKRISQLCAEFKQVGLSKYVDKKRGGNNRNMSEAEEKVFLSQFEEAAKEGQVITIADIAAAYDEKTGKERTSKSTVYYLL
;
A
#
# COMPACT_ATOMS: atom_id res chain seq x y z
N MET A 1 -21.22 22.31 14.43
CA MET A 1 -19.80 21.91 14.26
C MET A 1 -19.11 22.85 13.28
N LYS A 2 -18.15 23.67 13.75
CA LYS A 2 -17.39 24.57 12.87
C LYS A 2 -16.47 23.74 11.99
N VAL A 3 -16.78 23.63 10.68
CA VAL A 3 -15.90 22.99 9.70
C VAL A 3 -14.65 23.86 9.61
N LYS A 4 -13.57 23.46 10.30
CA LYS A 4 -12.26 24.10 10.15
C LYS A 4 -11.92 24.02 8.66
N LYS A 5 -11.91 25.16 7.96
CA LYS A 5 -11.38 25.25 6.59
C LYS A 5 -9.96 24.69 6.66
N HIS A 6 -9.69 23.60 5.96
CA HIS A 6 -8.35 23.05 5.83
C HIS A 6 -7.51 24.06 5.03
N ILE A 7 -6.83 24.97 5.74
CA ILE A 7 -5.98 26.00 5.12
C ILE A 7 -4.74 25.29 4.57
N ILE A 8 -4.67 25.13 3.25
CA ILE A 8 -3.50 24.62 2.55
C ILE A 8 -2.46 25.75 2.53
N THR A 9 -1.24 25.47 2.97
CA THR A 9 -0.16 26.47 2.96
C THR A 9 0.49 26.56 1.58
N LYS A 10 1.15 27.69 1.30
CA LYS A 10 1.83 27.92 0.00
C LYS A 10 2.93 26.86 -0.28
N ALA A 11 3.67 26.46 0.75
CA ALA A 11 4.71 25.43 0.63
C ALA A 11 4.13 24.04 0.27
N GLU A 12 2.97 23.68 0.85
CA GLU A 12 2.26 22.45 0.48
C GLU A 12 1.75 22.51 -0.96
N TYR A 13 1.27 23.67 -1.42
CA TYR A 13 0.84 23.86 -2.79
C TYR A 13 1.97 23.65 -3.81
N GLU A 14 3.15 24.23 -3.56
CA GLU A 14 4.30 24.10 -4.46
C GLU A 14 4.79 22.65 -4.56
N THR A 15 4.85 21.95 -3.43
CA THR A 15 5.22 20.52 -3.39
C THR A 15 4.20 19.63 -4.09
N VAL A 16 2.89 19.85 -3.87
CA VAL A 16 1.81 19.14 -4.57
C VAL A 16 1.86 19.39 -6.08
N LYS A 17 2.13 20.63 -6.51
CA LYS A 17 2.23 21.01 -7.92
C LYS A 17 3.43 20.37 -8.60
N ALA A 18 4.58 20.34 -7.93
CA ALA A 18 5.76 19.64 -8.42
C ALA A 18 5.52 18.13 -8.54
N MET A 19 4.82 17.53 -7.57
CA MET A 19 4.47 16.11 -7.58
C MET A 19 3.46 15.76 -8.67
N SER A 20 2.43 16.58 -8.91
CA SER A 20 1.46 16.37 -10.00
C SER A 20 2.16 16.35 -11.37
N LYS A 21 3.14 17.23 -11.61
CA LYS A 21 3.93 17.23 -12.86
C LYS A 21 4.79 15.98 -13.05
N ARG A 22 5.33 15.41 -11.97
CA ARG A 22 6.20 14.22 -12.02
C ARG A 22 5.40 12.91 -12.04
N ASN A 23 4.20 12.92 -11.46
CA ASN A 23 3.38 11.75 -11.30
C ASN A 23 2.75 11.32 -12.64
N ARG A 24 2.76 10.00 -12.91
CA ARG A 24 2.16 9.39 -14.11
C ARG A 24 0.84 8.67 -13.82
N ASP A 25 0.46 8.53 -12.55
CA ASP A 25 -0.78 7.85 -12.16
C ASP A 25 -1.98 8.80 -12.19
N LYS A 26 -2.98 8.48 -13.03
CA LYS A 26 -4.20 9.28 -13.21
C LYS A 26 -5.02 9.43 -11.93
N ARG A 27 -5.08 8.43 -11.06
CA ARG A 27 -5.87 8.49 -9.82
C ARG A 27 -5.22 9.41 -8.80
N ILE A 28 -3.90 9.31 -8.66
CA ILE A 28 -3.13 10.20 -7.80
C ILE A 28 -3.18 11.63 -8.36
N ASP A 29 -3.08 11.79 -9.67
CA ASP A 29 -3.10 13.13 -10.28
C ASP A 29 -4.46 13.82 -10.05
N LYS A 30 -5.59 13.13 -10.26
CA LYS A 30 -6.91 13.67 -9.90
C LYS A 30 -6.99 14.10 -8.43
N ARG A 31 -6.45 13.31 -7.50
CA ARG A 31 -6.41 13.65 -6.07
C ARG A 31 -5.55 14.89 -5.78
N LEU A 32 -4.37 15.00 -6.40
CA LEU A 32 -3.51 16.18 -6.27
C LEU A 32 -4.16 17.43 -6.88
N GLN A 33 -4.85 17.28 -8.01
CA GLN A 33 -5.59 18.39 -8.64
C GLN A 33 -6.69 18.94 -7.74
N VAL A 34 -7.37 18.12 -6.92
CA VAL A 34 -8.33 18.60 -5.92
C VAL A 34 -7.69 19.62 -4.97
N ILE A 35 -6.49 19.32 -4.47
CA ILE A 35 -5.77 20.18 -3.51
C ILE A 35 -5.32 21.49 -4.19
N ILE A 36 -4.81 21.39 -5.42
CA ILE A 36 -4.40 22.56 -6.23
C ILE A 36 -5.59 23.49 -6.46
N LEU A 37 -6.72 22.96 -6.96
CA LEU A 37 -7.92 23.75 -7.26
C LEU A 37 -8.55 24.34 -5.99
N ARG A 38 -8.43 23.64 -4.86
CA ARG A 38 -8.89 24.16 -3.56
C ARG A 38 -8.05 25.34 -3.06
N TYR A 39 -6.73 25.28 -3.24
CA TYR A 39 -5.84 26.41 -2.93
C TYR A 39 -6.08 27.60 -3.86
N GLU A 40 -6.41 27.35 -5.15
CA GLU A 40 -6.82 28.38 -6.11
C GLU A 40 -8.18 29.03 -5.79
N GLY A 41 -8.88 28.58 -4.73
CA GLY A 41 -10.11 29.20 -4.25
C GLY A 41 -11.39 28.75 -4.98
N LYS A 42 -11.32 27.70 -5.79
CA LYS A 42 -12.51 27.17 -6.49
C LYS A 42 -13.49 26.52 -5.52
N LYS A 43 -14.78 26.58 -5.86
CA LYS A 43 -15.84 25.97 -5.05
C LYS A 43 -15.80 24.45 -5.21
N ASP A 44 -16.25 23.75 -4.16
CA ASP A 44 -16.25 22.27 -4.16
C ASP A 44 -17.14 21.68 -5.25
N ILE A 45 -18.16 22.43 -5.70
CA ILE A 45 -19.10 22.02 -6.76
C ILE A 45 -18.37 22.05 -8.12
N ASP A 46 -17.75 23.17 -8.46
CA ASP A 46 -16.99 23.32 -9.71
C ASP A 46 -15.84 22.31 -9.82
N ILE A 47 -15.16 22.02 -8.69
CA ILE A 47 -14.10 21.00 -8.62
C ILE A 47 -14.67 19.59 -8.82
N ALA A 48 -15.82 19.30 -8.20
CA ALA A 48 -16.51 18.02 -8.31
C ALA A 48 -16.93 17.74 -9.77
N GLU A 49 -17.51 18.72 -10.44
CA GLU A 49 -17.90 18.62 -11.85
C GLU A 49 -16.67 18.43 -12.77
N LYS A 50 -15.60 19.19 -12.55
CA LYS A 50 -14.40 19.11 -13.39
C LYS A 50 -13.66 17.78 -13.28
N LEU A 51 -13.59 17.21 -12.08
CA LEU A 51 -12.80 16.00 -11.81
C LEU A 51 -13.62 14.70 -11.81
N ASP A 52 -14.94 14.83 -11.99
CA ASP A 52 -15.92 13.75 -11.89
C ASP A 52 -15.87 13.07 -10.51
N TYR A 53 -16.03 13.89 -9.47
CA TYR A 53 -16.11 13.44 -8.08
C TYR A 53 -17.41 13.90 -7.44
N HIS A 54 -17.92 13.12 -6.49
CA HIS A 54 -19.00 13.58 -5.63
C HIS A 54 -18.53 14.74 -4.73
N ARG A 55 -19.33 15.80 -4.54
CA ARG A 55 -18.99 16.98 -3.71
C ARG A 55 -18.43 16.63 -2.32
N LYS A 56 -19.04 15.65 -1.64
CA LYS A 56 -18.57 15.18 -0.31
C LYS A 56 -17.14 14.61 -0.35
N ARG A 57 -16.75 13.97 -1.46
CA ARG A 57 -15.43 13.38 -1.65
C ARG A 57 -14.33 14.44 -1.70
N ILE A 58 -14.60 15.60 -2.29
CA ILE A 58 -13.66 16.74 -2.34
C ILE A 58 -13.27 17.20 -0.93
N SER A 59 -14.26 17.39 -0.05
CA SER A 59 -14.03 17.77 1.34
C SER A 59 -13.23 16.70 2.11
N GLN A 60 -13.58 15.43 1.92
CA GLN A 60 -12.85 14.31 2.53
C GLN A 60 -11.40 14.24 2.07
N LEU A 61 -11.12 14.44 0.78
CA LEU A 61 -9.76 14.42 0.23
C LEU A 61 -8.90 15.55 0.80
N CYS A 62 -9.47 16.73 1.02
CA CYS A 62 -8.76 17.83 1.68
C CYS A 62 -8.46 17.54 3.15
N ALA A 63 -9.39 16.90 3.85
CA ALA A 63 -9.21 16.49 5.25
C ALA A 63 -8.13 15.40 5.37
N GLU A 64 -8.17 14.39 4.51
CA GLU A 64 -7.19 13.30 4.43
C GLU A 64 -5.79 13.85 4.16
N PHE A 65 -5.65 14.78 3.20
CA PHE A 65 -4.37 15.42 2.92
C PHE A 65 -3.76 16.10 4.16
N LYS A 66 -4.59 16.80 4.94
CA LYS A 66 -4.13 17.46 6.17
C LYS A 66 -3.85 16.51 7.32
N GLN A 67 -4.55 15.39 7.41
CA GLN A 67 -4.32 14.40 8.47
C GLN A 67 -3.05 13.58 8.23
N VAL A 68 -2.82 13.16 6.98
CA VAL A 68 -1.83 12.14 6.66
C VAL A 68 -0.58 12.73 5.98
N GLY A 69 -0.67 13.92 5.38
CA GLY A 69 0.42 14.59 4.68
C GLY A 69 0.70 14.03 3.28
N LEU A 70 1.53 14.74 2.50
CA LEU A 70 1.75 14.47 1.07
C LEU A 70 2.29 13.05 0.78
N SER A 71 3.24 12.58 1.58
CA SER A 71 3.91 11.28 1.36
C SER A 71 2.91 10.12 1.36
N LYS A 72 2.07 10.04 2.39
CA LYS A 72 1.07 8.98 2.53
C LYS A 72 -0.17 9.23 1.66
N TYR A 73 -0.47 10.50 1.33
CA TYR A 73 -1.58 10.83 0.43
C TYR A 73 -1.34 10.32 -1.00
N VAL A 74 -0.09 10.39 -1.46
CA VAL A 74 0.35 9.90 -2.78
C VAL A 74 0.68 8.40 -2.73
N ASP A 75 0.81 7.82 -1.53
CA ASP A 75 1.19 6.44 -1.38
C ASP A 75 0.18 5.50 -2.04
N LYS A 76 0.69 4.63 -2.91
CA LYS A 76 -0.11 3.55 -3.48
C LYS A 76 -0.05 2.42 -2.48
N LYS A 77 -1.18 2.13 -1.84
CA LYS A 77 -1.34 0.87 -1.12
C LYS A 77 -1.21 -0.27 -2.14
N ARG A 78 0.00 -0.81 -2.32
CA ARG A 78 0.25 -2.04 -3.05
C ARG A 78 -0.38 -3.17 -2.24
N GLY A 79 -1.59 -3.55 -2.60
CA GLY A 79 -2.18 -4.80 -2.14
C GLY A 79 -1.69 -5.93 -3.03
N GLY A 80 -1.30 -7.06 -2.43
CA GLY A 80 -0.99 -8.27 -3.19
C GLY A 80 0.22 -9.07 -2.75
N ASN A 81 0.67 -8.96 -1.49
CA ASN A 81 1.63 -9.92 -0.95
C ASN A 81 1.07 -10.50 0.35
N ASN A 82 0.12 -11.42 0.22
CA ASN A 82 -0.44 -12.20 1.33
C ASN A 82 0.57 -13.30 1.73
N ARG A 83 1.84 -12.95 1.96
CA ARG A 83 2.82 -13.91 2.46
C ARG A 83 2.47 -14.27 3.89
N ASN A 84 2.67 -15.54 4.23
CA ASN A 84 2.41 -16.04 5.58
C ASN A 84 3.58 -15.74 6.51
N MET A 85 4.77 -15.50 5.94
CA MET A 85 6.01 -15.21 6.64
C MET A 85 6.79 -14.12 5.89
N SER A 86 7.66 -13.41 6.60
CA SER A 86 8.63 -12.50 5.97
C SER A 86 9.73 -13.28 5.25
N GLU A 87 10.42 -12.65 4.29
CA GLU A 87 11.55 -13.29 3.58
C GLU A 87 12.66 -13.77 4.53
N ALA A 88 12.87 -13.04 5.62
CA ALA A 88 13.86 -13.41 6.63
C ALA A 88 13.44 -14.69 7.36
N GLU A 89 12.17 -14.79 7.75
CA GLU A 89 11.63 -15.96 8.45
C GLU A 89 11.57 -17.20 7.55
N GLU A 90 11.29 -17.02 6.24
CA GLU A 90 11.31 -18.09 5.23
C GLU A 90 12.72 -18.68 5.07
N LYS A 91 13.76 -17.85 5.00
CA LYS A 91 15.15 -18.31 4.90
C LYS A 91 15.60 -19.09 6.13
N VAL A 92 15.29 -18.62 7.33
CA VAL A 92 15.60 -19.33 8.58
C VAL A 92 14.84 -20.65 8.66
N PHE A 93 13.61 -20.69 8.14
CA PHE A 93 12.86 -21.94 8.06
C PHE A 93 13.44 -22.93 7.04
N LEU A 94 14.04 -22.48 5.95
CA LEU A 94 14.63 -23.36 4.94
C LEU A 94 16.02 -23.86 5.34
N SER A 95 16.81 -23.05 6.06
CA SER A 95 18.17 -23.42 6.45
C SER A 95 18.24 -24.70 7.29
N GLN A 96 17.23 -24.97 8.13
CA GLN A 96 17.16 -26.21 8.92
C GLN A 96 17.05 -27.46 8.03
N PHE A 97 16.37 -27.35 6.87
CA PHE A 97 16.24 -28.45 5.92
C PHE A 97 17.49 -28.56 5.02
N GLU A 98 18.15 -27.45 4.70
CA GLU A 98 19.42 -27.48 3.98
C GLU A 98 20.53 -28.18 4.79
N GLU A 99 20.59 -27.96 6.10
CA GLU A 99 21.55 -28.64 6.98
C GLU A 99 21.27 -30.14 7.07
N ALA A 100 20.01 -30.54 7.30
CA ALA A 100 19.62 -31.95 7.30
C ALA A 100 19.86 -32.64 5.94
N ALA A 101 19.67 -31.94 4.82
CA ALA A 101 19.97 -32.46 3.49
C ALA A 101 21.48 -32.66 3.28
N LYS A 102 22.32 -31.77 3.80
CA LYS A 102 23.80 -31.92 3.76
C LYS A 102 24.28 -33.11 4.58
N GLU A 103 23.58 -33.44 5.65
CA GLU A 103 23.83 -34.65 6.47
C GLU A 103 23.37 -35.94 5.79
N GLY A 104 22.77 -35.86 4.59
CA GLY A 104 22.34 -37.01 3.81
C GLY A 104 20.94 -37.51 4.16
N GLN A 105 20.16 -36.75 4.94
CA GLN A 105 18.76 -37.09 5.20
C GLN A 105 17.90 -36.82 3.97
N VAL A 106 17.03 -37.77 3.62
CA VAL A 106 16.07 -37.62 2.53
C VAL A 106 14.89 -36.81 3.04
N ILE A 107 14.79 -35.55 2.63
CA ILE A 107 13.70 -34.64 3.01
C ILE A 107 12.68 -34.60 1.88
N THR A 108 11.41 -34.87 2.19
CA THR A 108 10.34 -34.77 1.20
C THR A 108 9.60 -33.44 1.32
N ILE A 109 8.97 -33.03 0.21
CA ILE A 109 8.13 -31.82 0.17
C ILE A 109 6.95 -31.91 1.15
N ALA A 110 6.48 -33.13 1.46
CA ALA A 110 5.43 -33.35 2.43
C ALA A 110 5.88 -32.99 3.86
N ASP A 111 7.15 -33.28 4.20
CA ASP A 111 7.73 -32.98 5.51
C ASP A 111 7.88 -31.46 5.69
N ILE A 112 8.35 -30.76 4.65
CA ILE A 112 8.46 -29.30 4.66
C ILE A 112 7.07 -28.65 4.75
N ALA A 113 6.07 -29.19 4.05
CA ALA A 113 4.70 -28.69 4.12
C ALA A 113 4.09 -28.82 5.53
N ALA A 114 4.30 -29.97 6.19
CA ALA A 114 3.81 -30.20 7.55
C ALA A 114 4.46 -29.23 8.56
N ALA A 115 5.78 -29.05 8.49
CA ALA A 115 6.49 -28.09 9.35
C ALA A 115 6.09 -26.64 9.08
N TYR A 116 5.76 -26.31 7.82
CA TYR A 116 5.28 -24.98 7.46
C TYR A 116 3.86 -24.72 7.98
N ASP A 117 2.98 -25.73 7.96
CA ASP A 117 1.63 -25.67 8.50
C ASP A 117 1.64 -25.45 10.03
N GLU A 118 2.50 -26.17 10.75
CA GLU A 118 2.70 -25.98 12.19
C GLU A 118 3.17 -24.56 12.52
N LYS A 119 4.13 -24.02 11.74
CA LYS A 119 4.69 -22.68 11.98
C LYS A 119 3.71 -21.55 11.62
N THR A 120 2.88 -21.75 10.60
CA THR A 120 1.95 -20.71 10.11
C THR A 120 0.53 -20.83 10.69
N GLY A 121 0.26 -21.88 11.48
CA GLY A 121 -1.06 -22.15 12.06
C GLY A 121 -2.12 -22.46 11.00
N LYS A 122 -1.71 -22.98 9.84
CA LYS A 122 -2.60 -23.35 8.74
C LYS A 122 -2.83 -24.85 8.75
N GLU A 123 -4.04 -25.26 8.41
CA GLU A 123 -4.41 -26.68 8.45
C GLU A 123 -3.96 -27.44 7.20
N ARG A 124 -3.76 -26.77 6.06
CA ARG A 124 -3.30 -27.37 4.79
C ARG A 124 -2.62 -26.36 3.86
N THR A 125 -1.29 -26.36 3.86
CA THR A 125 -0.50 -25.64 2.85
C THR A 125 -0.40 -26.49 1.59
N SER A 126 -0.69 -25.88 0.44
CA SER A 126 -0.54 -26.57 -0.85
C SER A 126 0.93 -26.89 -1.10
N LYS A 127 1.24 -28.06 -1.69
CA LYS A 127 2.60 -28.40 -2.12
C LYS A 127 3.21 -27.33 -3.03
N SER A 128 2.36 -26.66 -3.82
CA SER A 128 2.74 -25.52 -4.66
C SER A 128 3.32 -24.36 -3.86
N THR A 129 2.84 -24.10 -2.65
CA THR A 129 3.38 -23.06 -1.76
C THR A 129 4.82 -23.36 -1.35
N VAL A 130 5.13 -24.64 -1.10
CA VAL A 130 6.50 -25.07 -0.76
C VAL A 130 7.45 -24.85 -1.95
N TYR A 131 6.99 -25.11 -3.18
CA TYR A 131 7.76 -24.79 -4.40
C TYR A 131 8.01 -23.29 -4.62
N TYR A 132 7.14 -22.41 -4.09
CA TYR A 132 7.41 -20.97 -4.13
C TYR A 132 8.37 -20.51 -3.02
N LEU A 133 8.59 -21.36 -2.01
CA LEU A 133 9.51 -21.09 -0.90
C LEU A 133 10.95 -21.49 -1.25
N LEU A 134 11.12 -22.65 -1.91
CA LEU A 134 12.38 -23.19 -2.40
C LEU A 134 12.93 -22.39 -3.59
#